data_AF-A0AA38IMU1-F1
#
_entry.id   AF-A0AA38IMU1-F1
#
_cell.length_a   1.000
_cell.length_b   1.000
_cell.length_c   1.000
_cell.angle_alpha   90.00
_cell.angle_beta   90.00
_cell.angle_gamma   90.00
#
_symmetry.space_group_name_H-M   'P 1'
#
loop_
_entity.id
_entity.type
_entity.pdbx_description
1 polymer ?
#
loop_
_entity_poly.entity_id
_entity_poly.type
_entity_poly.pdbx_seq_one_letter_code
_entity_poly.pdbx_strand_id
1 'polypeptide(L)'
;MSCSVCNKKNLRSSDCVTCDICRGLVHSECAGLSKTEVDCIRSMSRKIHFYCEKCDIVATINGLKEELANVKYELNELKNNQSKVIDDHDTSKKLSEEDIINEIEDRNRRATNLILFNLPESNAVNSDMRKDDDKSRCQKIMIPESKSESVKIMNCVRLGRLNDDKIRPIKIIFGNSHQALEILKSYKRKENLYLNRDLTPRQQNHSFLIRSEFRNRIEHGENDISLKYRDGIPKIVKKDLKENL
;
A
#
# COMPACT_ATOMS: atom_id res chain seq x y z
N MET A 1 44.05 -25.45 47.63
CA MET A 1 43.19 -25.27 46.44
C MET A 1 44.03 -25.43 45.18
N SER A 2 43.44 -25.80 44.03
CA SER A 2 44.14 -25.94 42.74
C SER A 2 43.61 -24.95 41.72
N CYS A 3 44.48 -24.49 40.81
CA CYS A 3 44.09 -23.62 39.71
C CYS A 3 43.20 -24.36 38.70
N SER A 4 42.11 -23.73 38.28
CA SER A 4 41.09 -24.32 37.40
C SER A 4 41.56 -24.46 35.94
N VAL A 5 42.71 -23.86 35.60
CA VAL A 5 43.31 -23.91 34.26
C VAL A 5 44.46 -24.93 34.23
N CYS A 6 45.44 -24.83 35.14
CA CYS A 6 46.64 -25.67 35.11
C CYS A 6 46.65 -26.82 36.14
N ASN A 7 45.62 -26.94 36.98
CA ASN A 7 45.47 -27.96 38.04
C ASN A 7 46.60 -28.04 39.10
N LYS A 8 47.52 -27.07 39.12
CA LYS A 8 48.60 -26.99 40.12
C LYS A 8 48.08 -26.43 41.45
N LYS A 9 48.60 -26.93 42.58
CA LYS A 9 48.16 -26.61 43.96
C LYS A 9 48.83 -25.37 44.59
N ASN A 10 49.74 -24.70 43.88
CA ASN A 10 50.50 -23.54 44.38
C ASN A 10 49.73 -22.22 44.17
N LEU A 11 48.60 -22.05 44.86
CA LEU A 11 47.83 -20.80 44.83
C LEU A 11 48.22 -19.92 46.03
N ARG A 12 48.98 -18.85 45.79
CA ARG A 12 49.12 -17.76 46.75
C ARG A 12 47.91 -16.84 46.59
N SER A 13 47.30 -16.41 47.69
CA SER A 13 46.09 -15.58 47.68
C SER A 13 46.27 -14.22 46.98
N SER A 14 47.51 -13.76 46.79
CA SER A 14 47.83 -12.52 46.06
C SER A 14 47.77 -12.67 44.54
N ASP A 15 47.94 -13.89 44.03
CA ASP A 15 48.23 -14.14 42.61
C ASP A 15 47.12 -14.96 41.94
N CYS A 16 45.90 -14.89 42.48
CA CYS A 16 44.75 -15.63 41.97
C CYS A 16 43.49 -14.77 41.91
N VAL A 17 42.69 -15.02 40.88
CA VAL A 17 41.35 -14.46 40.67
C VAL A 17 40.31 -15.56 40.75
N THR A 18 39.09 -15.19 41.12
CA THR A 18 37.97 -16.13 41.24
C THR A 18 37.00 -15.89 40.10
N CYS A 19 36.67 -16.95 39.35
CA CYS A 19 35.64 -16.87 38.31
C CYS A 19 34.26 -16.58 38.93
N ASP A 20 33.53 -15.62 38.36
CA ASP A 20 32.21 -15.22 38.86
C ASP A 20 31.10 -16.25 38.64
N ILE A 21 31.29 -17.15 37.66
CA ILE A 21 30.32 -18.21 37.33
C ILE A 21 30.59 -19.47 38.15
N CYS A 22 31.77 -20.10 37.97
CA CYS A 22 32.07 -21.40 38.59
C CYS A 22 32.73 -21.29 39.97
N ARG A 23 33.05 -20.07 40.44
CA ARG A 23 33.81 -19.80 41.68
C ARG A 23 35.18 -20.47 41.74
N GLY A 24 35.68 -20.99 40.62
CA GLY A 24 37.01 -21.60 40.51
C GLY A 24 38.12 -20.55 40.61
N LEU A 25 39.20 -20.89 41.31
CA LEU A 25 40.40 -20.06 41.37
C LEU A 25 41.26 -20.26 40.14
N VAL A 26 41.78 -19.17 39.60
CA VAL A 26 42.69 -19.16 38.45
C VAL A 26 43.90 -18.31 38.81
N HIS A 27 45.12 -18.80 38.50
CA HIS A 27 46.32 -17.97 38.63
C HIS A 27 46.21 -16.73 37.73
N SER A 28 46.70 -15.59 38.20
CA SER A 28 46.78 -14.36 37.40
C SER A 28 47.48 -14.61 36.06
N GLU A 29 48.61 -15.33 36.09
CA GLU A 29 49.37 -15.72 34.90
C GLU A 29 48.60 -16.67 33.98
N CYS A 30 47.88 -17.66 34.54
CA CYS A 30 47.06 -18.57 33.75
C CYS A 30 45.81 -17.89 33.16
N ALA A 31 45.39 -16.76 33.74
CA ALA A 31 44.33 -15.92 33.20
C ALA A 31 44.86 -14.85 32.23
N GLY A 32 46.18 -14.72 32.06
CA GLY A 32 46.79 -13.67 31.25
C GLY A 32 46.63 -12.25 31.81
N LEU A 33 46.37 -12.11 33.12
CA LEU A 33 46.09 -10.83 33.76
C LEU A 33 47.33 -10.23 34.42
N SER A 34 47.51 -8.93 34.25
CA SER A 34 48.46 -8.12 35.01
C SER A 34 48.04 -7.96 36.47
N LYS A 35 48.98 -7.60 37.33
CA LYS A 35 48.72 -7.35 38.77
C LYS A 35 47.64 -6.29 38.99
N THR A 36 47.69 -5.21 38.20
CA THR A 36 46.70 -4.13 38.25
C THR A 36 45.29 -4.60 37.87
N GLU A 37 45.17 -5.49 36.88
CA GLU A 37 43.87 -6.06 36.49
C GLU A 37 43.33 -7.00 37.55
N VAL A 38 44.20 -7.82 38.16
CA VAL A 38 43.83 -8.68 39.29
C VAL A 38 43.31 -7.86 40.47
N ASP A 39 43.96 -6.75 40.81
CA ASP A 39 43.52 -5.87 41.89
C ASP A 39 42.15 -5.23 41.59
N CYS A 40 41.93 -4.78 40.36
CA CYS A 40 40.63 -4.28 39.90
C CYS A 40 39.52 -5.35 39.97
N ILE A 41 39.83 -6.60 39.60
CA ILE A 41 38.90 -7.74 39.65
C ILE A 41 38.67 -8.24 41.08
N ARG A 42 39.56 -7.94 42.03
CA ARG A 42 39.37 -8.29 43.44
C ARG A 42 38.64 -7.23 44.25
N SER A 43 38.52 -6.01 43.71
CA SER A 43 37.79 -4.93 44.37
C SER A 43 36.33 -5.30 44.65
N MET A 44 35.88 -5.06 45.89
CA MET A 44 34.52 -5.41 46.34
C MET A 44 33.41 -4.59 45.67
N SER A 45 33.75 -3.46 45.05
CA SER A 45 32.80 -2.56 44.36
C SER A 45 32.97 -2.59 42.83
N ARG A 46 33.50 -3.68 42.27
CA ARG A 46 33.77 -3.77 40.82
C ARG A 46 32.49 -3.96 40.02
N LYS A 47 32.47 -3.35 38.83
CA LYS A 47 31.48 -3.62 37.77
C LYS A 47 31.98 -4.63 36.73
N ILE A 48 33.27 -4.94 36.76
CA ILE A 48 33.94 -5.80 35.79
C ILE A 48 33.84 -7.24 36.30
N HIS A 49 33.26 -8.13 35.48
CA HIS A 49 33.19 -9.56 35.77
C HIS A 49 34.41 -10.30 35.21
N PHE A 50 34.83 -11.36 35.89
CA PHE A 50 35.87 -12.26 35.41
C PHE A 50 35.30 -13.66 35.23
N TYR A 51 35.42 -14.18 34.00
CA TYR A 51 35.05 -15.54 33.66
C TYR A 51 36.31 -16.32 33.27
N CYS A 52 36.47 -17.55 33.77
CA CYS A 52 37.51 -18.42 33.24
C CYS A 52 37.15 -18.80 31.80
N GLU A 53 38.14 -19.18 31.00
CA GLU A 53 37.98 -19.51 29.58
C GLU A 53 36.79 -20.45 29.29
N LYS A 54 36.59 -21.49 30.11
CA LYS A 54 35.45 -22.41 29.97
C LYS A 54 34.10 -21.71 30.18
N CYS A 55 34.01 -20.85 31.20
CA CYS A 55 32.78 -20.12 31.52
C CYS A 55 32.52 -18.97 30.54
N ASP A 56 33.58 -18.36 30.00
CA ASP A 56 33.52 -17.31 29.00
C ASP A 56 32.99 -17.85 27.66
N ILE A 57 33.48 -19.02 27.24
CA ILE A 57 32.96 -19.75 26.07
C ILE A 57 31.46 -20.06 26.26
N VAL A 58 31.04 -20.52 27.45
CA VAL A 58 29.63 -20.83 27.72
C VAL A 58 28.75 -19.58 27.69
N ALA A 59 29.21 -18.47 28.28
CA ALA A 59 28.50 -17.19 28.23
C ALA A 59 28.34 -16.69 26.79
N THR A 60 29.42 -16.78 26.00
CA THR A 60 29.42 -16.41 24.58
C THR A 60 28.48 -17.29 23.76
N ILE A 61 28.50 -18.61 23.96
CA ILE A 61 27.59 -19.54 23.27
C ILE A 61 26.13 -19.24 23.60
N ASN A 62 25.82 -18.89 24.85
CA ASN A 62 24.46 -18.53 25.23
C ASN A 62 24.01 -17.22 24.57
N GLY A 63 24.87 -16.20 24.51
CA GLY A 63 24.58 -14.96 23.77
C GLY A 63 24.34 -15.22 22.28
N LEU A 64 25.16 -16.04 21.64
CA LEU A 64 24.98 -16.42 20.23
C LEU A 64 23.68 -17.21 20.00
N LYS A 65 23.25 -18.05 20.96
CA LYS A 65 21.97 -18.75 20.88
C LYS A 65 20.77 -17.80 20.93
N GLU A 66 20.85 -16.76 21.75
CA GLU A 66 19.80 -15.72 21.82
C GLU A 66 19.74 -14.92 20.51
N GLU A 67 20.87 -14.50 19.96
CA GLU A 67 20.91 -13.84 18.65
C GLU A 67 20.37 -14.74 17.54
N LEU A 68 20.71 -16.03 17.53
CA LEU A 68 20.14 -17.00 16.58
C LEU A 68 18.63 -17.16 16.73
N ALA A 69 18.10 -17.09 17.95
CA ALA A 69 16.66 -17.14 18.19
C ALA A 69 15.97 -15.88 17.64
N ASN A 70 16.56 -14.70 17.86
CA ASN A 70 16.04 -13.43 17.35
C ASN A 70 16.07 -13.38 15.82
N VAL A 71 17.19 -13.77 15.18
CA VAL A 71 17.29 -13.83 13.72
C VAL A 71 16.31 -14.84 13.13
N LYS A 72 16.10 -16.00 13.77
CA LYS A 72 15.08 -16.97 13.34
C LYS A 72 13.66 -16.40 13.45
N TYR A 73 13.39 -15.64 14.51
CA TYR A 73 12.11 -14.98 14.69
C TYR A 73 11.89 -13.92 13.59
N GLU A 74 12.87 -13.06 13.35
CA GLU A 74 12.82 -12.06 12.26
C GLU A 74 12.67 -12.71 10.89
N LEU A 75 13.36 -13.82 10.63
CA LEU A 75 13.19 -14.60 9.38
C LEU A 75 11.79 -15.19 9.25
N ASN A 76 11.18 -15.66 10.34
CA ASN A 76 9.80 -16.16 10.30
C ASN A 76 8.79 -15.04 10.12
N GLU A 77 8.98 -13.89 10.76
CA GLU A 77 8.16 -12.70 10.55
C GLU A 77 8.29 -12.19 9.10
N LEU A 78 9.51 -12.09 8.58
CA LEU A 78 9.76 -11.72 7.19
C LEU A 78 9.15 -12.75 6.22
N LYS A 79 9.28 -14.06 6.48
CA LYS A 79 8.63 -15.10 5.66
C LYS A 79 7.11 -15.01 5.71
N ASN A 80 6.51 -14.82 6.88
CA ASN A 80 5.06 -14.68 7.03
C ASN A 80 4.53 -13.42 6.32
N ASN A 81 5.26 -12.31 6.41
CA ASN A 81 4.93 -11.10 5.68
C ASN A 81 5.17 -11.27 4.17
N GLN A 82 6.19 -12.03 3.77
CA GLN A 82 6.42 -12.39 2.37
C GLN A 82 5.31 -13.30 1.84
N SER A 83 4.78 -14.27 2.60
CA SER A 83 3.62 -15.08 2.19
C SER A 83 2.38 -14.23 1.96
N LYS A 84 2.16 -13.19 2.77
CA LYS A 84 1.06 -12.22 2.56
C LYS A 84 1.27 -11.33 1.31
N VAL A 85 2.51 -11.09 0.91
CA VAL A 85 2.87 -10.27 -0.27
C VAL A 85 2.98 -11.12 -1.56
N ILE A 86 3.36 -12.40 -1.46
CA ILE A 86 3.41 -13.34 -2.59
C ILE A 86 1.99 -13.70 -3.08
N ASP A 87 1.00 -13.76 -2.18
CA ASP A 87 -0.43 -13.85 -2.54
C ASP A 87 -0.91 -12.66 -3.39
N ASP A 88 -0.15 -11.56 -3.44
CA ASP A 88 -0.47 -10.34 -4.20
C ASP A 88 0.41 -10.14 -5.44
N HIS A 89 1.52 -10.90 -5.62
CA HIS A 89 2.49 -10.65 -6.69
C HIS A 89 2.79 -11.83 -7.63
N ASP A 90 2.33 -13.07 -7.36
CA ASP A 90 2.55 -14.20 -8.29
C ASP A 90 1.28 -14.97 -8.66
N THR A 91 0.21 -14.25 -8.98
CA THR A 91 -0.79 -14.77 -9.91
C THR A 91 -1.52 -13.59 -10.52
N SER A 92 -1.65 -13.57 -11.84
CA SER A 92 -2.92 -13.15 -12.44
C SER A 92 -4.00 -13.90 -11.65
N LYS A 93 -4.59 -13.26 -10.63
CA LYS A 93 -5.66 -13.83 -9.81
C LYS A 93 -6.71 -14.21 -10.83
N LYS A 94 -6.75 -15.50 -11.22
CA LYS A 94 -7.66 -15.96 -12.25
C LYS A 94 -9.02 -15.62 -11.70
N LEU A 95 -9.66 -14.63 -12.33
CA LEU A 95 -11.00 -14.21 -11.97
C LEU A 95 -11.84 -15.48 -12.00
N SER A 96 -12.53 -15.76 -10.91
CA SER A 96 -13.47 -16.87 -10.92
C SER A 96 -14.52 -16.62 -12.01
N GLU A 97 -15.13 -17.68 -12.51
CA GLU A 97 -16.22 -17.54 -13.48
C GLU A 97 -17.34 -16.65 -12.91
N GLU A 98 -17.61 -16.76 -11.60
CA GLU A 98 -18.54 -15.92 -10.86
C GLU A 98 -18.12 -14.45 -10.86
N ASP A 99 -16.84 -14.12 -10.65
CA ASP A 99 -16.34 -12.73 -10.71
C ASP A 99 -16.50 -12.11 -12.11
N ILE A 100 -16.37 -12.93 -13.15
CA ILE A 100 -16.57 -12.49 -14.53
C ILE A 100 -18.06 -12.21 -14.78
N ILE A 101 -18.94 -13.14 -14.37
CA ILE A 101 -20.40 -12.99 -14.51
C ILE A 101 -20.89 -11.77 -13.73
N ASN A 102 -20.50 -11.64 -12.46
CA ASN A 102 -20.87 -10.51 -11.61
C ASN A 102 -20.41 -9.17 -12.17
N GLU A 103 -19.21 -9.10 -12.76
CA GLU A 103 -18.77 -7.88 -13.45
C GLU A 103 -19.65 -7.59 -14.67
N ILE A 104 -19.95 -8.59 -15.52
CA ILE A 104 -20.74 -8.38 -16.73
C ILE A 104 -22.13 -7.84 -16.35
N GLU A 105 -22.75 -8.39 -15.31
CA GLU A 105 -24.02 -7.90 -14.78
C GLU A 105 -23.92 -6.48 -14.22
N ASP A 106 -22.89 -6.17 -13.42
CA ASP A 106 -22.71 -4.80 -12.90
C ASP A 106 -22.48 -3.79 -14.04
N ARG A 107 -21.70 -4.15 -15.06
CA ARG A 107 -21.50 -3.34 -16.26
C ARG A 107 -22.82 -3.08 -16.99
N ASN A 108 -23.64 -4.11 -17.18
CA ASN A 108 -24.94 -3.99 -17.83
C ASN A 108 -25.87 -3.06 -17.05
N ARG A 109 -25.93 -3.22 -15.72
CA ARG A 109 -26.72 -2.36 -14.83
C ARG A 109 -26.23 -0.90 -14.83
N ARG A 110 -24.92 -0.67 -14.99
CA ARG A 110 -24.33 0.68 -15.03
C ARG A 110 -24.35 1.32 -16.42
N ALA A 111 -24.55 0.55 -17.48
CA ALA A 111 -24.51 1.05 -18.86
C ALA A 111 -25.58 2.12 -19.16
N THR A 112 -26.66 2.17 -18.37
CA THR A 112 -27.70 3.20 -18.44
C THR A 112 -27.36 4.48 -17.69
N ASN A 113 -26.19 4.56 -17.04
CA ASN A 113 -25.88 5.62 -16.10
C ASN A 113 -24.71 6.49 -16.60
N LEU A 114 -24.81 7.78 -16.35
CA LEU A 114 -23.71 8.73 -16.49
C LEU A 114 -23.45 9.44 -15.17
N ILE A 115 -22.20 9.85 -14.96
CA ILE A 115 -21.76 10.60 -13.79
C ILE A 115 -21.33 11.99 -14.25
N LEU A 116 -22.03 13.01 -13.74
CA LEU A 116 -21.67 14.41 -13.89
C LEU A 116 -20.86 14.88 -12.69
N PHE A 117 -19.71 15.48 -12.93
CA PHE A 117 -18.86 16.06 -11.91
C PHE A 117 -18.93 17.59 -11.93
N ASN A 118 -18.68 18.18 -10.77
CA ASN A 118 -18.54 19.62 -10.55
C ASN A 118 -19.79 20.47 -10.83
N LEU A 119 -20.99 19.89 -10.79
CA LEU A 119 -22.21 20.70 -10.77
C LEU A 119 -22.43 21.27 -9.37
N PRO A 120 -22.40 22.62 -9.17
CA PRO A 120 -22.58 23.22 -7.85
C PRO A 120 -23.84 22.68 -7.15
N GLU A 121 -23.75 22.47 -5.84
CA GLU A 121 -24.89 22.01 -5.02
C GLU A 121 -26.09 22.95 -5.16
N SER A 122 -27.29 22.40 -5.05
CA SER A 122 -28.51 23.20 -5.08
C SER A 122 -28.71 23.92 -3.74
N ASN A 123 -29.05 25.20 -3.79
CA ASN A 123 -29.37 26.02 -2.62
C ASN A 123 -30.84 25.91 -2.18
N ALA A 124 -31.63 25.02 -2.79
CA ALA A 124 -33.03 24.87 -2.44
C ALA A 124 -33.19 24.32 -1.01
N VAL A 125 -34.23 24.80 -0.31
CA VAL A 125 -34.39 24.60 1.13
C VAL A 125 -34.78 23.16 1.47
N ASN A 126 -35.66 22.54 0.68
CA ASN A 126 -36.15 21.19 0.95
C ASN A 126 -35.39 20.13 0.11
N SER A 127 -35.50 18.86 0.49
CA SER A 127 -34.84 17.77 -0.23
C SER A 127 -35.37 17.56 -1.64
N ASP A 128 -36.67 17.71 -1.85
CA ASP A 128 -37.30 17.34 -3.13
C ASP A 128 -37.09 18.41 -4.20
N MET A 129 -37.18 19.70 -3.86
CA MET A 129 -36.81 20.79 -4.78
C MET A 129 -35.32 20.74 -5.15
N ARG A 130 -34.44 20.31 -4.24
CA ARG A 130 -33.01 20.10 -4.59
C ARG A 130 -32.85 19.00 -5.65
N LYS A 131 -33.59 17.89 -5.54
CA LYS A 131 -33.57 16.82 -6.54
C LYS A 131 -34.14 17.30 -7.87
N ASP A 132 -35.24 18.04 -7.85
CA ASP A 132 -35.88 18.57 -9.06
C ASP A 132 -35.01 19.63 -9.75
N ASP A 133 -34.35 20.49 -8.98
CA ASP A 133 -33.36 21.45 -9.47
C ASP A 133 -32.17 20.75 -10.12
N ASP A 134 -31.56 19.77 -9.44
CA ASP A 134 -30.46 18.97 -10.00
C ASP A 134 -30.88 18.27 -11.29
N LYS A 135 -32.07 17.65 -11.32
CA LYS A 135 -32.62 16.99 -12.51
C LYS A 135 -32.78 17.98 -13.66
N SER A 136 -33.40 19.14 -13.41
CA SER A 136 -33.64 20.18 -14.40
C SER A 136 -32.33 20.76 -14.96
N ARG A 137 -31.35 20.98 -14.09
CA ARG A 137 -30.01 21.46 -14.47
C ARG A 137 -29.26 20.41 -15.30
N CYS A 138 -29.31 19.13 -14.91
CA CYS A 138 -28.74 18.05 -15.70
C CYS A 138 -29.37 17.97 -17.10
N GLN A 139 -30.69 18.08 -17.22
CA GLN A 139 -31.37 18.10 -18.52
C GLN A 139 -30.86 19.24 -19.41
N LYS A 140 -30.88 20.48 -18.90
CA LYS A 140 -30.38 21.66 -19.63
C LYS A 140 -28.90 21.56 -20.01
N ILE A 141 -28.10 20.91 -19.18
CA ILE A 141 -26.65 20.78 -19.43
C ILE A 141 -26.36 19.75 -20.53
N MET A 142 -27.09 18.64 -20.54
CA MET A 142 -26.74 17.47 -21.35
C MET A 142 -27.55 17.34 -22.63
N ILE A 143 -28.79 17.83 -22.63
CA ILE A 143 -29.76 17.56 -23.67
C ILE A 143 -29.99 18.86 -24.44
N PRO A 144 -29.63 18.92 -25.74
CA PRO A 144 -30.03 20.04 -26.58
C PRO A 144 -31.54 20.18 -26.60
N GLU A 145 -32.07 21.41 -26.68
CA GLU A 145 -33.52 21.65 -26.73
C GLU A 145 -34.20 20.81 -27.83
N SER A 146 -33.53 20.65 -28.98
CA SER A 146 -34.00 19.83 -30.12
C SER A 146 -34.15 18.34 -29.84
N LYS A 147 -33.62 17.81 -28.73
CA LYS A 147 -33.72 16.40 -28.31
C LYS A 147 -34.44 16.22 -26.96
N SER A 148 -35.04 17.28 -26.42
CA SER A 148 -35.60 17.24 -25.06
C SER A 148 -36.80 16.30 -24.91
N GLU A 149 -37.60 16.10 -25.96
CA GLU A 149 -38.75 15.18 -25.93
C GLU A 149 -38.36 13.70 -26.04
N SER A 150 -37.23 13.39 -26.69
CA SER A 150 -36.79 12.00 -26.92
C SER A 150 -35.90 11.45 -25.80
N VAL A 151 -35.43 12.31 -24.89
CA VAL A 151 -34.52 11.93 -23.80
C VAL A 151 -35.24 11.94 -22.46
N LYS A 152 -35.37 10.74 -21.85
CA LYS A 152 -36.01 10.55 -20.55
C LYS A 152 -34.98 10.24 -19.47
N ILE A 153 -34.74 11.21 -18.58
CA ILE A 153 -34.01 10.97 -17.33
C ILE A 153 -34.95 10.28 -16.34
N MET A 154 -34.66 9.02 -16.04
CA MET A 154 -35.42 8.20 -15.09
C MET A 154 -35.16 8.64 -13.65
N ASN A 155 -33.89 8.92 -13.33
CA ASN A 155 -33.51 9.34 -11.98
C ASN A 155 -32.23 10.20 -12.01
N CYS A 156 -32.05 11.03 -10.97
CA CYS A 156 -30.91 11.90 -10.77
C CYS A 156 -30.60 11.98 -9.27
N VAL A 157 -29.39 11.56 -8.86
CA VAL A 157 -29.03 11.46 -7.44
C VAL A 157 -27.58 11.86 -7.21
N ARG A 158 -27.32 12.71 -6.20
CA ARG A 158 -25.96 13.04 -5.76
C ARG A 158 -25.31 11.87 -5.02
N LEU A 159 -24.03 11.63 -5.30
CA LEU A 159 -23.25 10.55 -4.72
C LEU A 159 -22.46 11.03 -3.50
N GLY A 160 -22.60 10.32 -2.38
CA GLY A 160 -21.85 10.60 -1.15
C GLY A 160 -22.51 11.58 -0.19
N ARG A 161 -21.86 11.75 0.97
CA ARG A 161 -22.29 12.68 2.03
C ARG A 161 -21.91 14.10 1.66
N LEU A 162 -22.74 15.07 2.06
CA LEU A 162 -22.47 16.49 1.85
C LEU A 162 -21.17 16.88 2.56
N ASN A 163 -20.36 17.68 1.88
CA ASN A 163 -19.10 18.22 2.39
C ASN A 163 -18.91 19.61 1.79
N ASP A 164 -18.61 20.60 2.63
CA ASP A 164 -18.49 22.00 2.20
C ASP A 164 -17.27 22.24 1.29
N ASP A 165 -16.23 21.41 1.39
CA ASP A 165 -15.00 21.52 0.59
C ASP A 165 -15.11 20.82 -0.78
N LYS A 166 -16.14 19.98 -0.98
CA LYS A 166 -16.23 19.10 -2.16
C LYS A 166 -17.63 19.03 -2.74
N ILE A 167 -17.73 19.41 -4.01
CA ILE A 167 -18.93 19.24 -4.82
C ILE A 167 -19.15 17.76 -5.10
N ARG A 168 -20.34 17.24 -4.76
CA ARG A 168 -20.65 15.83 -4.99
C ARG A 168 -20.95 15.55 -6.46
N PRO A 169 -20.48 14.41 -7.00
CA PRO A 169 -20.89 13.95 -8.32
C PRO A 169 -22.37 13.60 -8.35
N ILE A 170 -22.98 13.72 -9.53
CA ILE A 170 -24.39 13.38 -9.76
C ILE A 170 -24.46 12.15 -10.67
N LYS A 171 -25.13 11.11 -10.19
CA LYS A 171 -25.51 9.94 -10.98
C LYS A 171 -26.83 10.19 -11.68
N ILE A 172 -26.83 10.01 -12.98
CA ILE A 172 -28.01 10.21 -13.85
C ILE A 172 -28.32 8.88 -14.51
N ILE A 173 -29.56 8.44 -14.39
CA ILE A 173 -30.04 7.15 -14.86
C ILE A 173 -30.99 7.38 -16.03
N PHE A 174 -30.68 6.77 -17.17
CA PHE A 174 -31.46 6.81 -18.40
C PHE A 174 -32.31 5.54 -18.56
N GLY A 175 -33.29 5.58 -19.46
CA GLY A 175 -34.15 4.42 -19.71
C GLY A 175 -33.43 3.26 -20.42
N ASN A 176 -32.35 3.55 -21.14
CA ASN A 176 -31.55 2.55 -21.84
C ASN A 176 -30.10 3.01 -22.03
N SER A 177 -29.21 2.06 -22.31
CA SER A 177 -27.77 2.30 -22.46
C SER A 177 -27.41 3.03 -23.75
N HIS A 178 -28.21 2.87 -24.80
CA HIS A 178 -28.01 3.56 -26.08
C HIS A 178 -28.17 5.08 -25.91
N GLN A 179 -29.22 5.51 -25.23
CA GLN A 179 -29.48 6.91 -24.91
C GLN A 179 -28.36 7.52 -24.08
N ALA A 180 -27.88 6.82 -23.04
CA ALA A 180 -26.73 7.26 -22.25
C ALA A 180 -25.47 7.44 -23.12
N LEU A 181 -25.23 6.51 -24.05
CA LEU A 181 -24.09 6.57 -24.97
C LEU A 181 -24.21 7.73 -25.97
N GLU A 182 -25.39 7.97 -26.55
CA GLU A 182 -25.63 9.07 -27.48
C GLU A 182 -25.44 10.44 -26.81
N ILE A 183 -25.95 10.59 -25.59
CA ILE A 183 -25.74 11.80 -24.79
C ILE A 183 -24.25 12.00 -24.54
N LEU A 184 -23.54 10.96 -24.10
CA LEU A 184 -22.10 11.05 -23.86
C LEU A 184 -21.31 11.43 -25.12
N LYS A 185 -21.67 10.89 -26.29
CA LYS A 185 -21.02 11.22 -27.57
C LYS A 185 -21.30 12.65 -28.03
N SER A 186 -22.52 13.13 -27.83
CA SER A 186 -22.94 14.48 -28.24
C SER A 186 -22.57 15.58 -27.24
N TYR A 187 -22.24 15.20 -25.99
CA TYR A 187 -21.86 16.12 -24.94
C TYR A 187 -20.57 16.87 -25.29
N LYS A 188 -20.70 18.17 -25.50
CA LYS A 188 -19.56 19.08 -25.62
C LYS A 188 -19.08 19.45 -24.24
N ARG A 189 -17.80 19.22 -23.96
CA ARG A 189 -17.18 19.57 -22.67
C ARG A 189 -17.37 21.06 -22.41
N LYS A 190 -18.07 21.37 -21.33
CA LYS A 190 -18.22 22.73 -20.80
C LYS A 190 -17.08 23.00 -19.81
N GLU A 191 -16.74 24.27 -19.64
CA GLU A 191 -15.74 24.64 -18.63
C GLU A 191 -16.13 24.08 -17.26
N ASN A 192 -15.15 23.45 -16.60
CA ASN A 192 -15.25 22.88 -15.27
C ASN A 192 -16.25 21.73 -15.06
N LEU A 193 -17.05 21.32 -16.07
CA LEU A 193 -18.00 20.20 -15.97
C LEU A 193 -17.53 18.96 -16.75
N TYR A 194 -17.52 17.82 -16.07
CA TYR A 194 -17.10 16.55 -16.66
C TYR A 194 -18.22 15.53 -16.65
N LEU A 195 -18.48 14.94 -17.82
CA LEU A 195 -19.47 13.87 -17.98
C LEU A 195 -18.74 12.58 -18.34
N ASN A 196 -18.89 11.55 -17.51
CA ASN A 196 -18.26 10.25 -17.68
C ASN A 196 -19.29 9.12 -17.57
N ARG A 197 -18.89 7.92 -18.01
CA ARG A 197 -19.65 6.69 -17.73
C ARG A 197 -19.58 6.33 -16.24
N ASP A 198 -20.63 5.68 -15.74
CA ASP A 198 -20.60 4.99 -14.44
C ASP A 198 -19.81 3.68 -14.61
N LEU A 199 -18.55 3.68 -14.17
CA LEU A 199 -17.65 2.53 -14.29
C LEU A 199 -17.72 1.66 -13.04
N THR A 200 -17.56 0.33 -13.21
CA THR A 200 -17.40 -0.57 -12.06
C THR A 200 -16.10 -0.27 -11.31
N PRO A 201 -15.97 -0.63 -10.01
CA PRO A 201 -14.73 -0.45 -9.26
C PRO A 201 -13.51 -1.04 -9.99
N ARG A 202 -13.68 -2.19 -10.64
CA ARG A 202 -12.62 -2.84 -11.42
C ARG A 202 -12.20 -2.02 -12.63
N GLN A 203 -13.17 -1.48 -13.38
CA GLN A 203 -12.89 -0.58 -14.50
C GLN A 203 -12.24 0.74 -14.05
N GLN A 204 -12.65 1.29 -12.91
CA GLN A 204 -12.04 2.49 -12.32
C GLN A 204 -10.59 2.23 -11.93
N ASN A 205 -10.32 1.12 -11.25
CA ASN A 205 -8.98 0.73 -10.84
C ASN A 205 -8.07 0.51 -12.05
N HIS A 206 -8.52 -0.27 -13.04
CA HIS A 206 -7.77 -0.42 -14.30
C HIS A 206 -7.48 0.93 -14.96
N SER A 207 -8.46 1.84 -15.00
CA SER A 207 -8.24 3.17 -15.59
C SER A 207 -7.25 4.02 -14.80
N PHE A 208 -7.24 3.90 -13.48
CA PHE A 208 -6.27 4.54 -12.60
C PHE A 208 -4.86 4.00 -12.83
N LEU A 209 -4.69 2.68 -12.82
CA LEU A 209 -3.41 2.01 -13.03
C LEU A 209 -2.75 2.43 -14.35
N ILE A 210 -3.51 2.36 -15.45
CA ILE A 210 -3.00 2.75 -16.78
C ILE A 210 -2.62 4.24 -16.83
N ARG A 211 -3.38 5.12 -16.18
CA ARG A 211 -3.04 6.56 -16.11
C ARG A 211 -1.81 6.83 -15.26
N SER A 212 -1.67 6.12 -14.15
CA SER A 212 -0.50 6.22 -13.27
C SER A 212 0.76 5.70 -13.94
N GLU A 213 0.67 4.56 -14.61
CA GLU A 213 1.74 4.01 -15.43
C GLU A 213 2.13 4.97 -16.56
N PHE A 214 1.15 5.52 -17.29
CA PHE A 214 1.41 6.51 -18.34
C PHE A 214 2.17 7.74 -17.82
N ARG A 215 1.74 8.30 -16.68
CA ARG A 215 2.42 9.44 -16.05
C ARG A 215 3.84 9.08 -15.63
N ASN A 216 4.03 7.94 -14.99
CA ASN A 216 5.34 7.47 -14.57
C ASN A 216 6.29 7.35 -15.77
N ARG A 217 5.86 6.71 -16.87
CA ARG A 217 6.68 6.58 -18.09
C ARG A 217 7.07 7.93 -18.69
N ILE A 218 6.14 8.89 -18.72
CA ILE A 218 6.39 10.25 -19.21
C ILE A 218 7.40 10.98 -18.31
N GLU A 219 7.26 10.89 -16.99
CA GLU A 219 8.20 11.45 -16.01
C GLU A 219 9.61 10.84 -16.13
N HIS A 220 9.71 9.58 -16.56
CA HIS A 220 10.98 8.90 -16.84
C HIS A 220 11.50 9.12 -18.28
N GLY A 221 10.89 10.04 -19.04
CA GLY A 221 11.39 10.48 -20.34
C GLY A 221 10.88 9.67 -21.55
N GLU A 222 9.95 8.73 -21.37
CA GLU A 222 9.31 8.02 -22.48
C GLU A 222 8.30 8.95 -23.18
N ASN A 223 8.77 9.75 -24.14
CA ASN A 223 7.95 10.77 -24.82
C ASN A 223 7.25 10.28 -26.10
N ASP A 224 7.56 9.06 -26.56
CA ASP A 224 7.03 8.44 -27.78
C ASP A 224 5.74 7.64 -27.54
N ILE A 225 5.09 7.81 -26.38
CA ILE A 225 3.82 7.17 -26.02
C ILE A 225 2.67 8.18 -25.90
N SER A 226 1.43 7.69 -26.04
CA SER A 226 0.20 8.45 -25.87
C SER A 226 -0.88 7.59 -25.20
N LEU A 227 -1.72 8.23 -24.38
CA LEU A 227 -2.88 7.57 -23.76
C LEU A 227 -4.10 7.73 -24.69
N LYS A 228 -4.53 6.64 -25.32
CA LYS A 228 -5.74 6.62 -26.18
C LYS A 228 -6.84 5.78 -25.53
N TYR A 229 -8.10 6.09 -25.84
CA TYR A 229 -9.25 5.31 -25.41
C TYR A 229 -9.84 4.57 -26.62
N ARG A 230 -9.94 3.23 -26.54
CA ARG A 230 -10.63 2.41 -27.54
C ARG A 230 -11.83 1.75 -26.86
N ASP A 231 -13.03 1.97 -27.39
CA ASP A 231 -14.30 1.52 -26.79
C ASP A 231 -14.52 1.96 -25.33
N GLY A 232 -13.90 3.09 -24.96
CA GLY A 232 -13.91 3.61 -23.59
C GLY A 232 -12.87 2.98 -22.66
N ILE A 233 -12.02 2.08 -23.15
CA ILE A 233 -10.94 1.44 -22.39
C ILE A 233 -9.62 2.20 -22.65
N PRO A 234 -8.94 2.69 -21.59
CA PRO A 234 -7.66 3.38 -21.74
C PRO A 234 -6.55 2.40 -22.13
N LYS A 235 -5.70 2.79 -23.08
CA LYS A 235 -4.52 2.07 -23.53
C LYS A 235 -3.37 3.03 -23.78
N ILE A 236 -2.16 2.66 -23.35
CA ILE A 236 -0.93 3.34 -23.72
C ILE A 236 -0.50 2.78 -25.07
N VAL A 237 -0.28 3.65 -26.05
CA VAL A 237 0.15 3.29 -27.40
C VAL A 237 1.33 4.16 -27.82
N LYS A 238 2.22 3.63 -28.65
CA LYS A 238 3.27 4.44 -29.28
C LYS A 238 2.62 5.51 -30.17
N LYS A 239 3.22 6.70 -30.20
CA LYS A 239 2.85 7.77 -31.13
C LYS A 239 3.30 7.31 -32.51
N ASP A 240 2.36 7.25 -33.44
CA ASP A 240 2.70 7.02 -34.84
C ASP A 240 3.57 8.21 -35.28
N LEU A 241 4.81 7.95 -35.67
CA LEU A 241 5.62 8.91 -36.41
C LEU A 241 4.85 9.17 -37.71
N LYS A 242 4.15 10.30 -37.79
CA LYS A 242 3.69 10.77 -39.08
C LYS A 242 4.95 11.05 -39.89
N GLU A 243 5.27 10.16 -40.83
CA GLU A 243 6.14 10.52 -41.95
C GLU A 243 5.49 11.74 -42.60
N ASN A 244 6.20 12.86 -42.57
CA ASN A 244 5.84 14.03 -43.35
C ASN A 244 6.00 13.62 -44.83
N LEU A 245 4.87 13.32 -45.48
CA LEU A 245 4.72 13.27 -46.93
C LEU A 245 3.81 14.43 -47.33
#